data_AF-A0A5U3S1A0-F1
#
_entry.id   AF-A0A5U3S1A0-F1
#
_cell.length_a   1.000
_cell.length_b   1.000
_cell.length_c   1.000
_cell.angle_alpha   90.00
_cell.angle_beta   90.00
_cell.angle_gamma   90.00
#
_symmetry.space_group_name_H-M   'P 1'
#
loop_
_entity.id
_entity.type
_entity.pdbx_description
1 polymer ?
#
loop_
_entity_poly.entity_id
_entity_poly.type
_entity_poly.pdbx_seq_one_letter_code
_entity_poly.pdbx_strand_id
1 'polypeptide(L)'
;MNNHDWLNHYEIVYMNELLSEEYINRKGKCRFCNGIEPIAQFNHISHVVPEFLGNKFLFSNDECDECNRKFGNTIENDLANFVGIHRTLTAIKGKNGIPSKEYQKEREKIYYNKDNILSIVAHANSEAISISLKEKTLRIESQKEPYYPIGVFKALTKIALSVMPENYLSDFSKNLNWLNESNEINTFLPPQVIRALYTFIPGFTPFPAIQTLLIKRKDGIFDMPYMIFRIAFKNFIYQIPLFRDINDLPHIGESHDKMIMHLIPNYHDYCGRKHLFGSSESIILDFSLCEKLKAQKEKFEFSFGEQLSLDTTGMAFNHRNEVTYAKLNPFRDA
;
A
#
# COMPACT_ATOMS: atom_id res chain seq x y z
N MET A 1 26.67 18.38 -8.82
CA MET A 1 26.03 17.18 -9.40
C MET A 1 24.57 17.26 -9.02
N ASN A 2 23.67 17.13 -9.99
CA ASN A 2 22.24 17.19 -9.69
C ASN A 2 21.92 16.02 -8.76
N ASN A 3 21.08 16.25 -7.74
CA ASN A 3 20.78 15.26 -6.68
C ASN A 3 20.13 13.95 -7.22
N HIS A 4 19.93 13.86 -8.53
CA HIS A 4 19.20 12.82 -9.25
C HIS A 4 20.02 12.16 -10.37
N ASP A 5 21.33 12.42 -10.47
CA ASP A 5 22.19 11.83 -11.52
C ASP A 5 22.18 10.29 -11.49
N TRP A 6 21.93 9.69 -10.31
CA TRP A 6 21.78 8.25 -10.12
C TRP A 6 20.63 7.63 -10.94
N LEU A 7 19.61 8.40 -11.34
CA LEU A 7 18.54 7.91 -12.21
C LEU A 7 19.09 7.45 -13.58
N ASN A 8 20.18 8.05 -14.05
CA ASN A 8 20.82 7.65 -15.31
C ASN A 8 21.44 6.25 -15.27
N HIS A 9 21.64 5.69 -14.06
CA HIS A 9 22.11 4.33 -13.86
C HIS A 9 21.02 3.27 -14.01
N TYR A 10 19.77 3.69 -14.18
CA TYR A 10 18.63 2.81 -14.34
C TYR A 10 17.97 2.97 -15.72
N GLU A 11 17.28 1.92 -16.14
CA GLU A 11 16.36 1.91 -17.26
C GLU A 11 14.96 1.52 -16.76
N ILE A 12 13.92 2.04 -17.41
CA ILE A 12 12.53 1.69 -17.08
C ILE A 12 12.21 0.33 -17.71
N VAL A 13 11.83 -0.63 -16.88
CA VAL A 13 11.38 -1.96 -17.31
C VAL A 13 9.86 -2.00 -17.46
N TYR A 14 9.17 -1.40 -16.51
CA TYR A 14 7.71 -1.33 -16.50
C TYR A 14 7.27 -0.02 -15.85
N MET A 15 6.27 0.63 -16.41
CA MET A 15 5.65 1.82 -15.83
C MET A 15 4.17 1.82 -16.20
N ASN A 16 3.31 2.04 -15.22
CA ASN A 16 1.88 2.10 -15.45
C ASN A 16 1.18 3.07 -14.49
N GLU A 17 0.13 3.71 -14.98
CA GLU A 17 -0.86 4.44 -14.20
C GLU A 17 -2.23 3.83 -14.50
N LEU A 18 -2.86 3.24 -13.49
CA LEU A 18 -4.07 2.42 -13.67
C LEU A 18 -5.31 3.28 -13.91
N LEU A 19 -5.52 3.67 -15.18
CA LEU A 19 -6.67 4.46 -15.62
C LEU A 19 -7.77 3.62 -16.30
N SER A 20 -7.41 2.45 -16.82
CA SER A 20 -8.31 1.53 -17.53
C SER A 20 -7.90 0.09 -17.30
N GLU A 21 -8.83 -0.84 -17.50
CA GLU A 21 -8.57 -2.28 -17.41
C GLU A 21 -7.45 -2.73 -18.36
N GLU A 22 -6.54 -3.55 -17.82
CA GLU A 22 -5.38 -4.12 -18.48
C GLU A 22 -5.11 -5.53 -17.95
N TYR A 23 -4.84 -6.45 -18.88
CA TYR A 23 -4.44 -7.82 -18.58
C TYR A 23 -3.00 -8.01 -19.04
N ILE A 24 -2.11 -8.22 -18.08
CA ILE A 24 -0.69 -8.44 -18.37
C ILE A 24 -0.36 -9.93 -18.39
N ASN A 25 0.80 -10.24 -18.97
CA ASN A 25 1.36 -11.59 -19.08
C ASN A 25 0.55 -12.52 -20.02
N ARG A 26 1.04 -13.75 -20.20
CA ARG A 26 0.45 -14.74 -21.11
C ARG A 26 0.02 -15.98 -20.37
N LYS A 27 -1.18 -16.50 -20.70
CA LYS A 27 -1.66 -17.78 -20.18
C LYS A 27 -0.71 -18.93 -20.54
N GLY A 28 -0.67 -19.95 -19.70
CA GLY A 28 -0.03 -21.23 -19.99
C GLY A 28 0.67 -21.83 -18.78
N LYS A 29 1.60 -21.08 -18.20
CA LYS A 29 2.40 -21.51 -17.04
C LYS A 29 2.26 -20.48 -15.93
N CYS A 30 2.00 -20.92 -14.71
CA CYS A 30 1.91 -20.02 -13.57
C CYS A 30 3.29 -19.42 -13.28
N ARG A 31 3.40 -18.10 -13.20
CA ARG A 31 4.69 -17.43 -12.93
C ARG A 31 5.26 -17.75 -11.55
N PHE A 32 4.40 -18.11 -10.59
CA PHE A 32 4.78 -18.26 -9.18
C PHE A 32 5.13 -19.69 -8.78
N CYS A 33 4.38 -20.68 -9.28
CA CYS A 33 4.63 -22.10 -8.96
C CYS A 33 5.17 -22.89 -10.14
N ASN A 34 5.30 -22.28 -11.32
CA ASN A 34 5.68 -22.94 -12.57
C ASN A 34 4.74 -24.08 -13.03
N GLY A 35 3.59 -24.25 -12.38
CA GLY A 35 2.58 -25.24 -12.75
C GLY A 35 1.87 -24.90 -14.06
N ILE A 36 1.39 -25.94 -14.76
CA ILE A 36 0.63 -25.86 -16.01
C ILE A 36 -0.69 -26.60 -15.87
N GLU A 37 -1.67 -26.32 -16.74
CA GLU A 37 -2.91 -27.10 -16.85
C GLU A 37 -2.61 -28.59 -17.14
N PRO A 38 -3.37 -29.56 -16.58
CA PRO A 38 -4.55 -29.39 -15.73
C PRO A 38 -4.24 -29.23 -14.23
N ILE A 39 -2.95 -29.23 -13.83
CA ILE A 39 -2.54 -29.18 -12.42
C ILE A 39 -2.75 -27.78 -11.85
N ALA A 40 -2.31 -26.76 -12.58
CA ALA A 40 -2.56 -25.36 -12.24
C ALA A 40 -3.81 -24.86 -12.98
N GLN A 41 -4.80 -24.44 -12.22
CA GLN A 41 -6.08 -23.92 -12.70
C GLN A 41 -6.05 -22.39 -12.80
N PHE A 42 -6.68 -21.83 -13.83
CA PHE A 42 -6.77 -20.38 -14.08
C PHE A 42 -8.22 -19.92 -14.26
N ASN A 43 -9.10 -20.34 -13.34
CA ASN A 43 -10.54 -20.05 -13.42
C ASN A 43 -10.90 -18.67 -12.87
N HIS A 44 -10.03 -18.08 -12.05
CA HIS A 44 -10.25 -16.77 -11.44
C HIS A 44 -9.36 -15.69 -12.05
N ILE A 45 -9.90 -14.46 -12.08
CA ILE A 45 -9.12 -13.28 -12.48
C ILE A 45 -8.27 -12.86 -11.29
N SER A 46 -6.96 -13.06 -11.42
CA SER A 46 -5.96 -12.67 -10.42
C SER A 46 -5.62 -11.19 -10.56
N HIS A 47 -5.71 -10.43 -9.47
CA HIS A 47 -5.30 -9.03 -9.45
C HIS A 47 -3.80 -8.93 -9.21
N VAL A 48 -3.10 -8.12 -10.02
CA VAL A 48 -1.65 -7.88 -9.86
C VAL A 48 -1.38 -7.10 -8.58
N VAL A 49 -2.07 -5.97 -8.42
CA VAL A 49 -2.10 -5.20 -7.18
C VAL A 49 -3.35 -5.60 -6.40
N PRO A 50 -3.28 -5.90 -5.09
CA PRO A 50 -4.46 -6.30 -4.35
C PRO A 50 -5.57 -5.24 -4.36
N GLU A 51 -6.82 -5.70 -4.46
CA GLU A 51 -8.01 -4.82 -4.54
C GLU A 51 -8.15 -3.90 -3.31
N PHE A 52 -7.67 -4.34 -2.14
CA PHE A 52 -7.70 -3.53 -0.91
C PHE A 52 -6.74 -2.32 -0.93
N LEU A 53 -5.85 -2.23 -1.92
CA LEU A 53 -5.05 -1.03 -2.21
C LEU A 53 -5.74 -0.10 -3.21
N GLY A 54 -6.91 -0.50 -3.74
CA GLY A 54 -7.73 0.26 -4.67
C GLY A 54 -7.58 -0.16 -6.13
N ASN A 55 -6.91 -1.29 -6.42
CA ASN A 55 -6.82 -1.80 -7.79
C ASN A 55 -8.19 -2.25 -8.28
N LYS A 56 -8.53 -1.86 -9.50
CA LYS A 56 -9.71 -2.36 -10.23
C LYS A 56 -9.40 -2.80 -11.65
N PHE A 57 -8.16 -2.60 -12.09
CA PHE A 57 -7.84 -2.48 -13.50
C PHE A 57 -6.65 -3.32 -13.94
N LEU A 58 -5.72 -3.69 -13.05
CA LEU A 58 -4.56 -4.48 -13.44
C LEU A 58 -4.68 -5.95 -13.03
N PHE A 59 -4.78 -6.83 -14.02
CA PHE A 59 -4.99 -8.26 -13.85
C PHE A 59 -3.84 -9.09 -14.45
N SER A 60 -3.59 -10.26 -13.87
CA SER A 60 -2.57 -11.20 -14.34
C SER A 60 -3.20 -12.37 -15.08
N ASN A 61 -2.69 -12.69 -16.26
CA ASN A 61 -3.08 -13.89 -17.03
C ASN A 61 -2.33 -15.17 -16.61
N ASP A 62 -1.30 -15.07 -15.77
CA ASP A 62 -0.37 -16.16 -15.47
C ASP A 62 -0.17 -16.40 -13.96
N GLU A 63 -1.14 -16.01 -13.14
CA GLU A 63 -1.22 -16.38 -11.73
C GLU A 63 -2.36 -17.39 -11.54
N CYS A 64 -2.02 -18.64 -11.19
CA CYS A 64 -3.02 -19.69 -10.99
C CYS A 64 -3.84 -19.49 -9.71
N ASP A 65 -5.01 -20.13 -9.66
CA ASP A 65 -5.99 -20.04 -8.57
C ASP A 65 -5.37 -20.44 -7.21
N GLU A 66 -4.47 -21.43 -7.19
CA GLU A 66 -3.81 -21.89 -5.97
C GLU A 66 -2.85 -20.84 -5.41
N CYS A 67 -1.99 -20.28 -6.25
CA CYS A 67 -1.07 -19.20 -5.85
C CYS A 67 -1.85 -17.97 -5.41
N ASN A 68 -2.89 -17.58 -6.17
CA ASN A 68 -3.72 -16.44 -5.84
C ASN A 68 -4.39 -16.59 -4.46
N ARG A 69 -5.02 -17.74 -4.21
CA ARG A 69 -5.62 -18.05 -2.90
C ARG A 69 -4.58 -18.08 -1.78
N LYS A 70 -3.41 -18.69 -2.03
CA LYS A 70 -2.33 -18.80 -1.04
C LYS A 70 -1.81 -17.43 -0.64
N PHE A 71 -1.49 -16.56 -1.60
CA PHE A 71 -0.97 -15.23 -1.32
C PHE A 71 -2.03 -14.34 -0.69
N GLY A 72 -3.29 -14.42 -1.15
CA GLY A 72 -4.44 -13.75 -0.56
C GLY A 72 -4.63 -14.07 0.93
N ASN A 73 -4.42 -15.34 1.31
CA ASN A 73 -4.56 -15.81 2.71
C ASN A 73 -3.30 -15.63 3.57
N THR A 74 -2.15 -15.27 2.97
CA THR A 74 -0.88 -15.12 3.69
C THR A 74 -0.33 -13.70 3.54
N ILE A 75 0.58 -13.47 2.59
CA ILE A 75 1.34 -12.23 2.46
C ILE A 75 0.46 -11.02 2.12
N GLU A 76 -0.57 -11.17 1.29
CA GLU A 76 -1.47 -10.05 0.96
C GLU A 76 -2.36 -9.68 2.15
N ASN A 77 -2.74 -10.65 2.99
CA ASN A 77 -3.44 -10.38 4.24
C ASN A 77 -2.53 -9.66 5.26
N ASP A 78 -1.25 -10.02 5.34
CA ASP A 78 -0.27 -9.28 6.15
C ASP A 78 -0.14 -7.82 5.68
N LEU A 79 -0.06 -7.59 4.37
CA LEU A 79 -0.07 -6.24 3.79
C LEU A 79 -1.37 -5.49 4.08
N ALA A 80 -2.54 -6.14 3.98
CA ALA A 80 -3.82 -5.53 4.30
C ALA A 80 -3.92 -5.08 5.76
N ASN A 81 -3.43 -5.91 6.68
CA ASN A 81 -3.38 -5.62 8.11
C ASN A 81 -2.36 -4.52 8.42
N PHE A 82 -1.21 -4.53 7.73
CA PHE A 82 -0.22 -3.46 7.82
C PHE A 82 -0.76 -2.12 7.30
N VAL A 83 -1.49 -2.07 6.19
CA VAL A 83 -2.11 -0.80 5.73
C VAL A 83 -3.22 -0.36 6.69
N GLY A 84 -3.97 -1.29 7.30
CA GLY A 84 -4.83 -0.98 8.45
C GLY A 84 -5.89 0.09 8.17
N ILE A 85 -6.05 1.04 9.10
CA ILE A 85 -7.09 2.09 9.03
C ILE A 85 -6.84 3.12 7.93
N HIS A 86 -5.63 3.19 7.36
CA HIS A 86 -5.36 4.08 6.23
C HIS A 86 -6.33 3.85 5.06
N ARG A 87 -6.79 2.60 4.86
CA ARG A 87 -7.81 2.27 3.84
C ARG A 87 -9.11 3.03 4.05
N THR A 88 -9.55 3.14 5.31
CA THR A 88 -10.71 3.94 5.69
C THR A 88 -10.40 5.42 5.52
N LEU A 89 -9.32 5.93 6.15
CA LEU A 89 -9.02 7.37 6.17
C LEU A 89 -8.79 7.99 4.77
N THR A 90 -8.34 7.19 3.80
CA THR A 90 -8.06 7.65 2.42
C THR A 90 -9.10 7.22 1.38
N ALA A 91 -10.26 6.72 1.83
CA ALA A 91 -11.35 6.27 0.95
C ALA A 91 -10.91 5.21 -0.08
N ILE A 92 -10.12 4.21 0.33
CA ILE A 92 -9.79 3.09 -0.55
C ILE A 92 -11.01 2.19 -0.67
N LYS A 93 -11.53 2.06 -1.90
CA LYS A 93 -12.66 1.19 -2.21
C LYS A 93 -12.13 -0.19 -2.62
N GLY A 94 -12.41 -1.20 -1.82
CA GLY A 94 -12.21 -2.61 -2.19
C GLY A 94 -13.52 -3.27 -2.61
N LYS A 95 -13.52 -4.61 -2.62
CA LYS A 95 -14.65 -5.46 -3.02
C LYS A 95 -15.99 -5.08 -2.40
N ASN A 96 -15.98 -4.83 -1.08
CA ASN A 96 -17.17 -4.57 -0.28
C ASN A 96 -17.36 -3.08 0.04
N GLY A 97 -16.77 -2.18 -0.77
CA GLY A 97 -16.80 -0.74 -0.52
C GLY A 97 -15.59 -0.24 0.26
N ILE A 98 -15.74 0.93 0.90
CA ILE A 98 -14.71 1.51 1.78
C ILE A 98 -14.86 0.87 3.17
N PRO A 99 -13.79 0.31 3.77
CA PRO A 99 -13.89 -0.33 5.08
C PRO A 99 -14.21 0.69 6.17
N SER A 100 -14.97 0.28 7.19
CA SER A 100 -15.16 1.01 8.44
C SER A 100 -14.16 0.55 9.51
N LYS A 101 -13.90 1.42 10.49
CA LYS A 101 -13.24 1.06 11.75
C LYS A 101 -14.24 1.23 12.88
N GLU A 102 -14.42 0.18 13.67
CA GLU A 102 -15.21 0.20 14.90
C GLU A 102 -14.27 0.07 16.10
N TYR A 103 -14.60 0.78 17.17
CA TYR A 103 -13.87 0.72 18.43
C TYR A 103 -14.76 0.06 19.48
N GLN A 104 -14.16 -0.77 20.34
CA GLN A 104 -14.91 -1.63 21.28
C GLN A 104 -15.73 -0.85 22.34
N LYS A 105 -15.45 0.45 22.56
CA LYS A 105 -16.34 1.32 23.37
C LYS A 105 -17.60 1.61 22.55
N GLU A 106 -18.71 1.07 23.04
CA GLU A 106 -20.01 0.92 22.36
C GLU A 106 -20.48 2.17 21.57
N ARG A 107 -20.17 2.19 20.26
CA ARG A 107 -20.66 3.09 19.18
C ARG A 107 -19.63 4.07 18.62
N GLU A 108 -18.38 4.00 19.02
CA GLU A 108 -17.33 4.77 18.33
C GLU A 108 -16.97 4.12 17.00
N LYS A 109 -17.01 4.91 15.92
CA LYS A 109 -16.79 4.41 14.56
C LYS A 109 -16.29 5.46 13.60
N ILE A 110 -15.49 5.01 12.65
CA ILE A 110 -14.99 5.78 11.51
C ILE A 110 -15.45 5.08 10.25
N TYR A 111 -16.25 5.74 9.41
CA TYR A 111 -16.88 5.14 8.24
C TYR A 111 -17.24 6.20 7.20
N TYR A 112 -17.48 5.78 5.96
CA TYR A 112 -18.08 6.67 4.96
C TYR A 112 -19.61 6.54 5.00
N ASN A 113 -20.31 7.67 5.09
CA ASN A 113 -21.77 7.70 5.07
C ASN A 113 -22.31 7.55 3.63
N LYS A 114 -23.64 7.57 3.47
CA LYS A 114 -24.32 7.43 2.16
C LYS A 114 -23.96 8.52 1.16
N ASP A 115 -23.52 9.67 1.63
CA ASP A 115 -23.09 10.82 0.82
C ASP A 115 -21.57 10.79 0.51
N ASN A 116 -20.89 9.67 0.81
CA ASN A 116 -19.44 9.50 0.68
C ASN A 116 -18.61 10.50 1.49
N ILE A 117 -19.12 10.92 2.66
CA ILE A 117 -18.40 11.78 3.60
C ILE A 117 -17.83 10.91 4.73
N LEU A 118 -16.54 11.10 5.04
CA LEU A 118 -15.89 10.49 6.19
C LEU A 118 -16.57 10.97 7.47
N SER A 119 -17.23 10.05 8.15
CA SER A 119 -17.97 10.27 9.40
C SER A 119 -17.22 9.64 10.55
N ILE A 120 -16.97 10.44 11.59
CA ILE A 120 -16.28 10.04 12.81
C ILE A 120 -17.25 10.24 13.97
N VAL A 121 -17.56 9.16 14.67
CA VAL A 121 -18.43 9.16 15.85
C VAL A 121 -17.57 8.72 17.03
N ALA A 122 -17.49 9.58 18.05
CA ALA A 122 -16.70 9.33 19.25
C ALA A 122 -17.39 9.94 20.47
N HIS A 123 -17.12 9.39 21.67
CA HIS A 123 -17.51 10.04 22.91
C HIS A 123 -16.61 11.24 23.20
N ALA A 124 -17.12 12.23 23.94
CA ALA A 124 -16.36 13.42 24.32
C ALA A 124 -15.09 13.09 25.13
N ASN A 125 -15.06 11.96 25.81
CA ASN A 125 -13.93 11.43 26.59
C ASN A 125 -13.27 10.22 25.93
N SER A 126 -13.36 10.06 24.60
CA SER A 126 -12.68 8.99 23.88
C SER A 126 -11.17 9.09 24.07
N GLU A 127 -10.53 7.95 24.36
CA GLU A 127 -9.07 7.84 24.41
C GLU A 127 -8.47 7.67 23.02
N ALA A 128 -9.25 7.15 22.07
CA ALA A 128 -8.80 6.87 20.72
C ALA A 128 -9.01 8.05 19.77
N ILE A 129 -10.03 8.87 20.00
CA ILE A 129 -10.39 9.97 19.09
C ILE A 129 -10.54 11.25 19.89
N SER A 130 -9.75 12.28 19.59
CA SER A 130 -9.85 13.57 20.28
C SER A 130 -9.83 14.73 19.30
N ILE A 131 -10.57 15.78 19.61
CA ILE A 131 -10.60 17.03 18.84
C ILE A 131 -10.19 18.20 19.74
N SER A 132 -9.26 19.02 19.25
CA SER A 132 -8.87 20.28 19.89
C SER A 132 -9.33 21.44 19.01
N LEU A 133 -10.30 22.21 19.49
CA LEU A 133 -10.80 23.38 18.76
C LEU A 133 -9.80 24.54 18.80
N LYS A 134 -9.02 24.64 19.88
CA LYS A 134 -7.98 25.64 20.04
C LYS A 134 -6.84 25.43 19.05
N GLU A 135 -6.34 24.19 18.99
CA GLU A 135 -5.24 23.83 18.09
C GLU A 135 -5.72 23.49 16.68
N LYS A 136 -7.04 23.42 16.48
CA LYS A 136 -7.72 22.99 15.25
C LYS A 136 -7.21 21.65 14.72
N THR A 137 -7.09 20.68 15.62
CA THR A 137 -6.59 19.33 15.31
C THR A 137 -7.60 18.25 15.68
N LEU A 138 -7.65 17.20 14.88
CA LEU A 138 -8.32 15.94 15.14
C LEU A 138 -7.27 14.84 15.21
N ARG A 139 -7.26 14.09 16.31
CA ARG A 139 -6.37 12.96 16.53
C ARG A 139 -7.15 11.66 16.53
N ILE A 140 -6.63 10.66 15.83
CA ILE A 140 -7.17 9.31 15.77
C ILE A 140 -6.03 8.35 16.10
N GLU A 141 -6.19 7.59 17.17
CA GLU A 141 -5.38 6.42 17.48
C GLU A 141 -6.12 5.18 16.99
N SER A 142 -5.38 4.25 16.39
CA SER A 142 -5.91 2.95 16.02
C SER A 142 -4.91 1.86 16.35
N GLN A 143 -5.38 0.63 16.24
CA GLN A 143 -4.57 -0.56 16.40
C GLN A 143 -4.70 -1.38 15.12
N LYS A 144 -3.55 -1.75 14.54
CA LYS A 144 -3.49 -2.65 13.40
C LYS A 144 -3.86 -4.08 13.82
N GLU A 145 -4.50 -4.79 12.90
CA GLU A 145 -4.69 -6.23 13.02
C GLU A 145 -3.32 -6.95 12.99
N PRO A 146 -3.18 -8.14 13.60
CA PRO A 146 -1.90 -8.84 13.63
C PRO A 146 -1.35 -9.17 12.24
N TYR A 147 -0.06 -8.93 12.02
CA TYR A 147 0.61 -9.19 10.73
C TYR A 147 2.09 -9.57 10.92
N TYR A 148 2.66 -10.25 9.94
CA TYR A 148 4.11 -10.46 9.84
C TYR A 148 4.75 -9.35 8.99
N PRO A 149 5.72 -8.58 9.52
CA PRO A 149 6.44 -7.58 8.74
C PRO A 149 7.08 -8.16 7.46
N ILE A 150 7.69 -9.33 7.53
CA ILE A 150 8.25 -9.99 6.34
C ILE A 150 7.18 -10.36 5.30
N GLY A 151 5.95 -10.66 5.75
CA GLY A 151 4.81 -10.91 4.87
C GLY A 151 4.44 -9.67 4.07
N VAL A 152 4.55 -8.47 4.65
CA VAL A 152 4.33 -7.19 3.96
C VAL A 152 5.36 -7.01 2.83
N PHE A 153 6.63 -7.25 3.11
CA PHE A 153 7.68 -7.15 2.09
C PHE A 153 7.49 -8.18 0.98
N LYS A 154 7.19 -9.45 1.34
CA LYS A 154 6.87 -10.50 0.35
C LYS A 154 5.68 -10.09 -0.53
N ALA A 155 4.63 -9.47 0.02
CA ALA A 155 3.50 -9.01 -0.78
C ALA A 155 3.89 -7.91 -1.77
N LEU A 156 4.71 -6.93 -1.36
CA LEU A 156 5.24 -5.91 -2.27
C LEU A 156 6.13 -6.56 -3.36
N THR A 157 6.97 -7.53 -3.00
CA THR A 157 7.76 -8.32 -3.94
C THR A 157 6.87 -9.11 -4.90
N LYS A 158 5.75 -9.70 -4.44
CA LYS A 158 4.78 -10.39 -5.31
C LYS A 158 4.24 -9.45 -6.39
N ILE A 159 3.83 -8.24 -6.01
CA ILE A 159 3.34 -7.24 -6.96
C ILE A 159 4.44 -6.89 -7.98
N ALA A 160 5.67 -6.67 -7.51
CA ALA A 160 6.80 -6.36 -8.35
C ALA A 160 7.12 -7.48 -9.35
N LEU A 161 7.12 -8.72 -8.87
CA LEU A 161 7.30 -9.90 -9.71
C LEU A 161 6.12 -10.13 -10.64
N SER A 162 4.89 -9.71 -10.33
CA SER A 162 3.73 -9.79 -11.24
C SER A 162 3.82 -8.84 -12.44
N VAL A 163 4.38 -7.63 -12.26
CA VAL A 163 4.57 -6.66 -13.37
C VAL A 163 5.87 -6.88 -14.14
N MET A 164 6.76 -7.73 -13.63
CA MET A 164 8.02 -8.04 -14.27
C MET A 164 7.81 -8.81 -15.58
N PRO A 165 8.44 -8.39 -16.70
CA PRO A 165 8.45 -9.14 -17.94
C PRO A 165 9.09 -10.53 -17.79
N GLU A 166 8.55 -11.52 -18.49
CA GLU A 166 8.96 -12.94 -18.41
C GLU A 166 10.47 -13.15 -18.61
N ASN A 167 11.09 -12.38 -19.50
CA ASN A 167 12.52 -12.51 -19.83
C ASN A 167 13.47 -12.19 -18.66
N TYR A 168 12.96 -11.59 -17.57
CA TYR A 168 13.74 -11.36 -16.35
C TYR A 168 13.49 -12.40 -15.27
N LEU A 169 12.36 -13.13 -15.29
CA LEU A 169 11.94 -13.99 -14.18
C LEU A 169 12.90 -15.14 -13.86
N SER A 170 13.69 -15.60 -14.84
CA SER A 170 14.70 -16.65 -14.62
C SER A 170 15.75 -16.26 -13.57
N ASP A 171 16.02 -14.96 -13.41
CA ASP A 171 16.99 -14.45 -12.43
C ASP A 171 16.41 -14.34 -11.01
N PHE A 172 15.11 -14.63 -10.83
CA PHE A 172 14.36 -14.44 -9.59
C PHE A 172 13.71 -15.74 -9.07
N SER A 173 14.19 -16.91 -9.49
CA SER A 173 13.68 -18.21 -9.06
C SER A 173 13.68 -18.39 -7.54
N LYS A 174 14.70 -17.92 -6.82
CA LYS A 174 14.74 -17.98 -5.35
C LYS A 174 13.74 -17.01 -4.72
N ASN A 175 13.50 -15.85 -5.33
CA ASN A 175 12.44 -14.94 -4.89
C ASN A 175 11.06 -15.62 -5.01
N LEU A 176 10.78 -16.29 -6.13
CA LEU A 176 9.52 -17.02 -6.34
C LEU A 176 9.32 -18.14 -5.31
N ASN A 177 10.39 -18.88 -4.99
CA ASN A 177 10.36 -19.90 -3.93
C ASN A 177 10.12 -19.26 -2.55
N TRP A 178 10.83 -18.18 -2.24
CA TRP A 178 10.72 -17.49 -0.95
C TRP A 178 9.33 -16.90 -0.68
N LEU A 179 8.65 -16.39 -1.72
CA LEU A 179 7.24 -15.99 -1.62
C LEU A 179 6.31 -17.13 -1.19
N ASN A 180 6.69 -18.38 -1.49
CA ASN A 180 5.93 -19.56 -1.16
C ASN A 180 6.24 -20.13 0.24
N GLU A 181 7.29 -19.66 0.91
CA GLU A 181 7.67 -20.10 2.25
C GLU A 181 6.84 -19.43 3.36
N SER A 182 6.87 -20.02 4.55
CA SER A 182 6.27 -19.44 5.75
C SER A 182 6.85 -18.06 6.07
N ASN A 183 6.08 -17.22 6.77
CA ASN A 183 6.52 -15.92 7.28
C ASN A 183 7.20 -16.03 8.65
N GLU A 184 7.20 -17.22 9.25
CA GLU A 184 7.82 -17.49 10.56
C GLU A 184 9.34 -17.71 10.49
N ILE A 185 9.85 -17.92 9.28
CA ILE A 185 11.28 -18.10 9.04
C ILE A 185 11.68 -17.37 7.77
N ASN A 186 12.89 -16.81 7.77
CA ASN A 186 13.49 -16.22 6.58
C ASN A 186 14.74 -17.02 6.21
N THR A 187 14.72 -17.61 5.02
CA THR A 187 15.77 -18.50 4.52
C THR A 187 16.58 -17.87 3.38
N PHE A 188 16.20 -16.68 2.92
CA PHE A 188 16.62 -16.15 1.63
C PHE A 188 17.34 -14.80 1.72
N LEU A 189 16.61 -13.71 1.91
CA LEU A 189 17.19 -12.36 1.89
C LEU A 189 17.86 -12.04 3.23
N PRO A 190 19.03 -11.41 3.26
CA PRO A 190 19.59 -10.92 4.51
C PRO A 190 18.68 -9.83 5.11
N PRO A 191 18.44 -9.81 6.44
CA PRO A 191 17.54 -8.85 7.09
C PRO A 191 17.77 -7.38 6.71
N GLN A 192 19.01 -7.01 6.43
CA GLN A 192 19.43 -5.65 6.11
C GLN A 192 18.76 -5.10 4.84
N VAL A 193 18.35 -5.96 3.91
CA VAL A 193 17.75 -5.55 2.63
C VAL A 193 16.23 -5.73 2.57
N ILE A 194 15.62 -6.29 3.62
CA ILE A 194 14.16 -6.43 3.75
C ILE A 194 13.59 -5.10 4.29
N ARG A 195 13.80 -4.03 3.53
CA ARG A 195 13.44 -2.65 3.88
C ARG A 195 12.71 -1.96 2.74
N ALA A 196 11.75 -1.11 3.08
CA ALA A 196 11.09 -0.24 2.11
C ALA A 196 11.36 1.24 2.43
N LEU A 197 11.57 2.06 1.40
CA LEU A 197 11.38 3.50 1.56
C LEU A 197 9.88 3.77 1.44
N TYR A 198 9.30 4.27 2.53
CA TYR A 198 7.93 4.71 2.56
C TYR A 198 7.89 6.23 2.48
N THR A 199 6.99 6.77 1.65
CA THR A 199 6.72 8.21 1.62
C THR A 199 5.23 8.44 1.75
N PHE A 200 4.86 9.29 2.70
CA PHE A 200 3.52 9.84 2.84
C PHE A 200 3.46 11.21 2.16
N ILE A 201 2.44 11.43 1.34
CA ILE A 201 2.18 12.73 0.72
C ILE A 201 0.88 13.28 1.30
N PRO A 202 0.92 14.45 1.98
CA PRO A 202 -0.26 15.01 2.59
C PRO A 202 -1.26 15.58 1.57
N GLY A 203 -2.48 15.82 2.04
CA GLY A 203 -3.57 16.42 1.26
C GLY A 203 -4.50 15.41 0.59
N PHE A 204 -5.47 15.93 -0.16
CA PHE A 204 -6.51 15.10 -0.77
C PHE A 204 -5.97 14.31 -1.95
N THR A 205 -5.99 12.98 -1.83
CA THR A 205 -5.69 11.96 -2.86
C THR A 205 -4.65 12.41 -3.90
N PRO A 206 -3.36 12.54 -3.52
CA PRO A 206 -2.26 12.84 -4.44
C PRO A 206 -2.23 11.92 -5.67
N PHE A 207 -2.43 10.62 -5.46
CA PHE A 207 -2.50 9.59 -6.50
C PHE A 207 -3.94 9.08 -6.65
N PRO A 208 -4.74 9.65 -7.57
CA PRO A 208 -6.12 9.20 -7.84
C PRO A 208 -6.17 7.82 -8.49
N ALA A 209 -5.14 7.47 -9.27
CA ALA A 209 -4.90 6.14 -9.81
C ALA A 209 -3.66 5.52 -9.15
N ILE A 210 -3.59 4.19 -9.16
CA ILE A 210 -2.40 3.47 -8.72
C ILE A 210 -1.31 3.64 -9.77
N GLN A 211 -0.12 4.01 -9.35
CA GLN A 211 1.06 4.07 -10.21
C GLN A 211 2.05 2.98 -9.79
N THR A 212 2.55 2.23 -10.76
CA THR A 212 3.62 1.24 -10.56
C THR A 212 4.79 1.55 -11.46
N LEU A 213 6.00 1.36 -10.94
CA LEU A 213 7.24 1.60 -11.65
C LEU A 213 8.24 0.52 -11.26
N LEU A 214 8.80 -0.17 -12.25
CA LEU A 214 9.91 -1.09 -12.10
C LEU A 214 11.07 -0.58 -12.94
N ILE A 215 12.19 -0.30 -12.28
CA ILE A 215 13.42 0.13 -12.94
C ILE A 215 14.52 -0.90 -12.73
N LYS A 216 15.35 -1.13 -13.75
CA LYS A 216 16.51 -2.03 -13.72
C LYS A 216 17.80 -1.23 -13.76
N ARG A 217 18.76 -1.62 -12.92
CA ARG A 217 20.12 -1.09 -12.94
C ARG A 217 20.82 -1.51 -14.24
N LYS A 218 21.47 -0.57 -14.92
CA LYS A 218 22.26 -0.82 -16.13
C LYS A 218 23.50 -1.66 -15.82
N ASP A 219 23.99 -2.37 -16.83
CA ASP A 219 25.19 -3.19 -16.70
C ASP A 219 26.42 -2.33 -16.38
N GLY A 220 27.36 -2.87 -15.60
CA GLY A 220 28.55 -2.14 -15.15
C GLY A 220 28.32 -1.14 -14.01
N ILE A 221 27.09 -1.00 -13.53
CA ILE A 221 26.79 -0.25 -12.29
C ILE A 221 26.72 -1.23 -11.12
N PHE A 222 27.36 -0.85 -10.00
CA PHE A 222 27.46 -1.64 -8.77
C PHE A 222 26.87 -0.86 -7.57
N ASP A 223 26.88 -1.44 -6.37
CA ASP A 223 26.46 -0.79 -5.10
C ASP A 223 25.00 -0.28 -5.04
N MET A 224 24.17 -0.64 -6.02
CA MET A 224 22.74 -0.29 -6.06
C MET A 224 21.90 -1.56 -6.27
N PRO A 225 20.62 -1.59 -5.85
CA PRO A 225 19.74 -2.72 -6.13
C PRO A 225 19.69 -3.06 -7.63
N TYR A 226 19.55 -4.34 -7.98
CA TYR A 226 19.45 -4.71 -9.40
C TYR A 226 18.15 -4.21 -10.03
N MET A 227 17.05 -4.30 -9.30
CA MET A 227 15.84 -3.57 -9.67
C MET A 227 15.28 -2.83 -8.44
N ILE A 228 14.54 -1.76 -8.72
CA ILE A 228 13.76 -1.04 -7.72
C ILE A 228 12.31 -1.06 -8.18
N PHE A 229 11.42 -1.53 -7.32
CA PHE A 229 9.99 -1.45 -7.53
C PHE A 229 9.40 -0.33 -6.67
N ARG A 230 8.54 0.49 -7.28
CA ARG A 230 7.80 1.55 -6.62
C ARG A 230 6.31 1.39 -6.92
N ILE A 231 5.48 1.47 -5.90
CA ILE A 231 4.03 1.58 -6.02
C ILE A 231 3.56 2.83 -5.28
N ALA A 232 2.68 3.61 -5.92
CA ALA A 232 2.04 4.78 -5.33
C ALA A 232 0.52 4.68 -5.45
N PHE A 233 -0.20 4.94 -4.36
CA PHE A 233 -1.65 4.92 -4.33
C PHE A 233 -2.17 5.82 -3.21
N LYS A 234 -3.25 6.56 -3.47
CA LYS A 234 -3.78 7.56 -2.53
C LYS A 234 -2.70 8.54 -2.07
N ASN A 235 -2.21 8.35 -0.85
CA ASN A 235 -1.24 9.21 -0.18
C ASN A 235 0.09 8.49 0.09
N PHE A 236 0.23 7.24 -0.34
CA PHE A 236 1.31 6.36 0.05
C PHE A 236 2.18 6.01 -1.15
N ILE A 237 3.49 6.01 -0.94
CA ILE A 237 4.48 5.46 -1.85
C ILE A 237 5.27 4.41 -1.07
N TYR A 238 5.42 3.22 -1.65
CA TYR A 238 6.35 2.20 -1.20
C TYR A 238 7.38 1.95 -2.29
N GLN A 239 8.65 1.93 -1.92
CA GLN A 239 9.75 1.59 -2.80
C GLN A 239 10.62 0.50 -2.16
N ILE A 240 10.79 -0.62 -2.86
CA ILE A 240 11.56 -1.78 -2.40
C ILE A 240 12.65 -2.16 -3.40
N PRO A 241 13.78 -2.71 -2.94
CA PRO A 241 14.78 -3.32 -3.81
C PRO A 241 14.38 -4.74 -4.21
N LEU A 242 14.84 -5.18 -5.39
CA LEU A 242 14.80 -6.58 -5.83
C LEU A 242 16.22 -7.03 -6.21
N PHE A 243 16.51 -8.29 -5.90
CA PHE A 243 17.84 -8.90 -6.03
C PHE A 243 17.80 -10.16 -6.88
N ARG A 244 18.78 -10.34 -7.76
CA ARG A 244 18.95 -11.59 -8.51
C ARG A 244 19.56 -12.67 -7.65
N ASP A 245 19.16 -13.90 -7.93
CA ASP A 245 19.51 -15.09 -7.16
C ASP A 245 21.01 -15.40 -7.04
N ILE A 246 21.78 -15.17 -8.11
CA ILE A 246 23.19 -15.60 -8.20
C ILE A 246 24.13 -14.39 -8.26
N ASN A 247 23.70 -13.32 -8.92
CA ASN A 247 24.60 -12.22 -9.29
C ASN A 247 24.61 -11.05 -8.31
N ASP A 248 23.62 -10.96 -7.41
CA ASP A 248 23.58 -9.86 -6.43
C ASP A 248 23.72 -10.40 -5.00
N LEU A 249 23.05 -11.50 -4.66
CA LEU A 249 23.04 -12.04 -3.28
C LEU A 249 24.43 -12.32 -2.68
N PRO A 250 25.40 -12.93 -3.38
CA PRO A 250 26.74 -13.16 -2.80
C PRO A 250 27.48 -11.86 -2.46
N HIS A 251 27.07 -10.74 -3.05
CA HIS A 251 27.73 -9.46 -2.86
C HIS A 251 26.99 -8.53 -1.88
N ILE A 252 25.81 -8.95 -1.39
CA ILE A 252 25.10 -8.25 -0.31
C ILE A 252 25.79 -8.58 1.02
N GLY A 253 26.63 -7.67 1.50
CA GLY A 253 27.25 -7.75 2.83
C GLY A 253 28.67 -8.33 2.90
N GLU A 254 29.18 -8.98 1.84
CA GLU A 254 30.55 -9.51 1.82
C GLU A 254 31.49 -8.79 0.83
N SER A 255 30.99 -8.21 -0.27
CA SER A 255 31.82 -7.54 -1.30
C SER A 255 31.49 -6.06 -1.52
N HIS A 256 30.30 -5.61 -1.12
CA HIS A 256 29.86 -4.22 -1.19
C HIS A 256 29.62 -3.73 0.24
N ASP A 257 30.55 -2.96 0.79
CA ASP A 257 30.46 -2.39 2.14
C ASP A 257 29.18 -1.54 2.34
N LYS A 258 28.60 -1.02 1.23
CA LYS A 258 27.37 -0.22 1.25
C LYS A 258 26.59 -0.39 -0.05
N MET A 259 25.32 -0.78 0.07
CA MET A 259 24.35 -0.64 -1.01
C MET A 259 23.47 0.59 -0.78
N ILE A 260 23.32 1.43 -1.81
CA ILE A 260 22.55 2.67 -1.75
C ILE A 260 21.31 2.54 -2.63
N MET A 261 20.14 2.59 -1.99
CA MET A 261 18.86 2.78 -2.66
C MET A 261 18.41 4.23 -2.46
N HIS A 262 18.41 5.01 -3.54
CA HIS A 262 17.91 6.38 -3.52
C HIS A 262 16.38 6.40 -3.62
N LEU A 263 15.75 7.36 -2.95
CA LEU A 263 14.32 7.62 -3.10
C LEU A 263 14.04 8.18 -4.50
N ILE A 264 13.16 7.52 -5.27
CA ILE A 264 12.71 8.03 -6.56
C ILE A 264 11.95 9.34 -6.33
N PRO A 265 12.34 10.45 -7.00
CA PRO A 265 11.69 11.74 -6.79
C PRO A 265 10.21 11.67 -7.15
N ASN A 266 9.40 12.38 -6.38
CA ASN A 266 7.96 12.45 -6.61
C ASN A 266 7.57 13.86 -7.06
N TYR A 267 6.70 13.94 -8.07
CA TYR A 267 6.23 15.22 -8.63
C TYR A 267 5.58 16.12 -7.56
N HIS A 268 4.90 15.56 -6.57
CA HIS A 268 4.19 16.36 -5.57
C HIS A 268 5.14 17.18 -4.68
N ASP A 269 6.42 16.82 -4.60
CA ASP A 269 7.44 17.60 -3.87
C ASP A 269 7.86 18.88 -4.58
N TYR A 270 7.58 18.96 -5.89
CA TYR A 270 7.97 20.06 -6.77
C TYR A 270 6.77 20.89 -7.24
N CYS A 271 5.56 20.58 -6.77
CA CYS A 271 4.34 21.28 -7.18
C CYS A 271 3.77 22.15 -6.05
N GLY A 272 2.86 23.07 -6.41
CA GLY A 272 2.26 24.01 -5.45
C GLY A 272 1.48 23.37 -4.30
N ARG A 273 1.15 22.07 -4.38
CA ARG A 273 0.50 21.32 -3.30
C ARG A 273 1.28 21.36 -2.00
N LYS A 274 2.62 21.43 -2.06
CA LYS A 274 3.48 21.53 -0.88
C LYS A 274 3.13 22.73 0.00
N HIS A 275 2.72 23.85 -0.61
CA HIS A 275 2.31 25.05 0.11
C HIS A 275 0.93 24.91 0.76
N LEU A 276 0.05 24.08 0.21
CA LEU A 276 -1.32 23.89 0.70
C LEU A 276 -1.43 22.81 1.78
N PHE A 277 -0.69 21.72 1.63
CA PHE A 277 -0.86 20.52 2.45
C PHE A 277 0.40 20.14 3.24
N GLY A 278 1.51 20.84 3.05
CA GLY A 278 2.79 20.52 3.68
C GLY A 278 3.70 19.64 2.82
N SER A 279 4.87 19.33 3.38
CA SER A 279 5.89 18.51 2.70
C SER A 279 5.57 17.02 2.78
N SER A 280 6.06 16.24 1.83
CA SER A 280 6.07 14.78 2.00
C SER A 280 7.01 14.38 3.13
N GLU A 281 6.70 13.24 3.74
CA GLU A 281 7.51 12.64 4.80
C GLU A 281 7.96 11.25 4.36
N SER A 282 9.27 11.01 4.40
CA SER A 282 9.85 9.72 4.03
C SER A 282 10.55 9.07 5.21
N ILE A 283 10.29 7.78 5.42
CA ILE A 283 10.95 6.95 6.43
C ILE A 283 11.37 5.61 5.84
N ILE A 284 12.29 4.93 6.52
CA ILE A 284 12.66 3.56 6.20
C ILE A 284 11.83 2.63 7.07
N LEU A 285 11.09 1.73 6.43
CA LEU A 285 10.37 0.65 7.11
C LEU A 285 11.24 -0.59 7.13
N ASP A 286 11.40 -1.18 8.32
CA ASP A 286 12.07 -2.46 8.51
C ASP A 286 11.02 -3.58 8.52
N PHE A 287 11.14 -4.51 7.57
CA PHE A 287 10.23 -5.64 7.41
C PHE A 287 10.94 -6.98 7.65
N SER A 288 12.14 -7.00 8.23
CA SER A 288 12.90 -8.26 8.35
C SER A 288 12.37 -9.21 9.44
N LEU A 289 11.48 -8.74 10.30
CA LEU A 289 10.98 -9.52 11.44
C LEU A 289 10.05 -10.67 10.97
N CYS A 290 10.38 -11.88 11.41
CA CYS A 290 9.62 -13.12 11.14
C CYS A 290 8.63 -13.48 12.27
N GLU A 291 8.31 -12.51 13.12
CA GLU A 291 7.37 -12.66 14.22
C GLU A 291 6.12 -11.85 13.94
N LYS A 292 4.98 -12.40 14.39
CA LYS A 292 3.70 -11.72 14.20
C LYS A 292 3.59 -10.56 15.18
N LEU A 293 3.63 -9.34 14.67
CA LEU A 293 3.36 -8.14 15.46
C LEU A 293 1.87 -8.12 15.81
N LYS A 294 1.60 -7.93 17.10
CA LYS A 294 0.24 -7.82 17.64
C LYS A 294 0.07 -6.44 18.26
N ALA A 295 -1.13 -5.89 18.12
CA ALA A 295 -1.52 -4.65 18.78
C ALA A 295 -0.61 -3.43 18.49
N GLN A 296 -0.04 -3.35 17.29
CA GLN A 296 0.74 -2.17 16.90
C GLN A 296 -0.20 -0.95 16.81
N LYS A 297 0.10 0.06 17.63
CA LYS A 297 -0.64 1.33 17.63
C LYS A 297 -0.18 2.20 16.46
N GLU A 298 -1.13 2.92 15.88
CA GLU A 298 -0.92 3.93 14.84
C GLU A 298 -1.67 5.21 15.24
N LYS A 299 -1.10 6.37 14.92
CA LYS A 299 -1.66 7.68 15.25
C LYS A 299 -1.76 8.54 14.00
N PHE A 300 -2.88 9.23 13.89
CA PHE A 300 -3.18 10.16 12.80
C PHE A 300 -3.57 11.49 13.38
N GLU A 301 -3.02 12.56 12.81
CA GLU A 301 -3.40 13.93 13.13
C GLU A 301 -3.85 14.64 11.86
N PHE A 302 -5.02 15.28 11.93
CA PHE A 302 -5.58 16.10 10.88
C PHE A 302 -5.72 17.53 11.40
N SER A 303 -5.27 18.51 10.63
CA SER A 303 -5.55 19.92 10.88
C SER A 303 -6.79 20.37 10.10
N PHE A 304 -7.59 21.27 10.67
CA PHE A 304 -8.74 21.87 9.98
C PHE A 304 -8.74 23.40 10.06
N GLY A 305 -9.34 24.06 9.07
CA GLY A 305 -9.43 25.53 9.03
C GLY A 305 -10.57 26.08 9.88
N GLU A 306 -11.75 25.49 9.71
CA GLU A 306 -13.01 25.89 10.36
C GLU A 306 -13.80 24.67 10.81
N GLN A 307 -14.64 24.87 11.83
CA GLN A 307 -15.65 23.91 12.25
C GLN A 307 -17.02 24.47 11.87
N LEU A 308 -17.74 23.74 11.02
CA LEU A 308 -19.12 24.06 10.69
C LEU A 308 -20.05 23.22 11.57
N SER A 309 -20.97 23.88 12.28
CA SER A 309 -22.05 23.18 12.97
C SER A 309 -23.00 22.62 11.94
N LEU A 310 -23.24 21.31 11.98
CA LEU A 310 -24.34 20.71 11.23
C LEU A 310 -25.64 21.10 11.93
N ASP A 311 -26.49 21.83 11.23
CA ASP A 311 -27.83 22.13 11.72
C ASP A 311 -28.64 20.82 11.78
N THR A 312 -28.88 20.33 13.00
CA THR A 312 -29.70 19.14 13.25
C THR A 312 -31.16 19.49 13.54
N THR A 313 -31.59 20.75 13.36
CA THR A 313 -32.99 21.18 13.54
C THR A 313 -33.88 20.69 12.38
N GLY A 314 -34.02 19.37 12.31
CA GLY A 314 -34.82 18.67 11.31
C GLY A 314 -34.85 17.15 11.49
N MET A 315 -34.50 16.64 12.68
CA MET A 315 -34.60 15.21 12.99
C MET A 315 -36.07 14.77 12.95
N ALA A 316 -36.48 14.15 11.85
CA ALA A 316 -37.76 13.45 11.77
C ALA A 316 -37.58 12.03 12.35
N PHE A 317 -38.38 11.69 13.35
CA PHE A 317 -38.49 10.32 13.85
C PHE A 317 -39.40 9.52 12.93
N ASN A 318 -38.93 8.41 12.36
CA ASN A 318 -39.84 7.40 11.81
C ASN A 318 -40.29 6.46 12.94
N HIS A 319 -41.42 5.76 12.78
CA HIS A 319 -41.97 4.84 13.78
C HIS A 319 -41.06 3.65 14.15
N ARG A 320 -39.84 3.58 13.60
CA ARG A 320 -38.83 2.54 13.86
C ARG A 320 -37.63 3.05 14.66
N ASN A 321 -37.66 4.29 15.19
CA ASN A 321 -36.54 4.90 15.93
C ASN A 321 -35.23 5.01 15.12
N GLU A 322 -35.29 5.02 13.79
CA GLU A 322 -34.11 5.21 12.95
C GLU A 322 -33.87 6.72 12.73
N VAL A 323 -32.66 7.18 13.09
CA VAL A 323 -32.24 8.56 12.84
C VAL A 323 -31.76 8.68 11.40
N THR A 324 -32.40 9.54 10.61
CA THR A 324 -31.94 9.92 9.28
C THR A 324 -31.49 11.39 9.29
N TYR A 325 -30.26 11.64 8.84
CA TYR A 325 -29.73 12.99 8.68
C TYR A 325 -30.28 13.60 7.40
N ALA A 326 -31.01 14.71 7.51
CA ALA A 326 -31.49 15.46 6.36
C ALA A 326 -30.34 16.28 5.77
N LYS A 327 -29.87 15.87 4.58
CA LYS A 327 -29.05 16.62 3.60
C LYS A 327 -28.01 17.60 4.18
N LEU A 328 -26.76 17.15 4.24
CA LEU A 328 -25.60 18.03 4.18
C LEU A 328 -25.62 18.80 2.85
N ASN A 329 -25.94 20.10 2.87
CA ASN A 329 -25.75 20.97 1.71
C ASN A 329 -24.76 22.10 2.05
N PRO A 330 -23.44 21.82 2.02
CA PRO A 330 -22.42 22.79 2.46
C PRO A 330 -22.20 23.98 1.51
N PHE A 331 -22.97 24.11 0.43
CA PHE A 331 -22.73 25.13 -0.62
C PHE A 331 -23.95 26.01 -0.93
N ARG A 332 -24.86 26.24 0.02
CA ARG A 332 -26.06 27.05 -0.27
C ARG A 332 -25.90 28.56 -0.16
N ASP A 333 -24.78 29.05 0.38
CA ASP A 333 -24.49 30.48 0.46
C ASP A 333 -23.07 30.78 -0.08
N ALA A 334 -22.95 30.82 -1.41
CA ALA A 334 -21.86 31.47 -2.14
C ALA A 334 -22.38 32.03 -3.47
#